data_AF-A0A536YF74-F1
#
_entry.id   AF-A0A536YF74-F1
#
_cell.length_a   1.000
_cell.length_b   1.000
_cell.length_c   1.000
_cell.angle_alpha   90.00
_cell.angle_beta   90.00
_cell.angle_gamma   90.00
#
_symmetry.space_group_name_H-M   'P 1'
#
loop_
_entity.id
_entity.type
_entity.pdbx_description
1 polymer ?
#
loop_
_entity_poly.entity_id
_entity_poly.type
_entity_poly.pdbx_seq_one_letter_code
_entity_poly.pdbx_strand_id
1 'polypeptide(L)'
;QAFPNLTVIDVSVILRQVQMVMDQLIGAVQLVFLFALGAGVLVLYAALLATQDERTHEAAVMRALGASRAQVLAAQRAEFAVLGAIAGLLGSLGATAIGWTLATRVFQLDFIWNGWIWLAGPALGLACIVLNAWAGARAALSRPPMAALREVI
;
A
#
# COMPACT_ATOMS: atom_id res chain seq x y z
N GLN A 1 -30.52 -53.21 -10.52
CA GLN A 1 -31.53 -52.38 -11.22
C GLN A 1 -30.90 -51.02 -11.46
N ALA A 2 -30.68 -50.68 -12.73
CA ALA A 2 -30.02 -49.43 -13.14
C ALA A 2 -31.03 -48.28 -13.05
N PHE A 3 -30.70 -47.20 -12.36
CA PHE A 3 -31.44 -45.95 -12.39
C PHE A 3 -30.99 -45.16 -13.64
N PRO A 4 -31.69 -45.22 -14.79
CA PRO A 4 -31.20 -44.69 -16.06
C PRO A 4 -31.71 -43.27 -16.32
N ASN A 5 -32.19 -42.58 -15.27
CA ASN A 5 -32.91 -41.31 -15.39
C ASN A 5 -32.54 -40.29 -14.30
N LEU A 6 -31.37 -40.44 -13.67
CA LEU A 6 -30.69 -39.31 -13.05
C LEU A 6 -29.94 -38.60 -14.18
N THR A 7 -30.66 -37.79 -14.94
CA THR A 7 -30.07 -36.61 -15.58
C THR A 7 -29.63 -35.72 -14.43
N VAL A 8 -28.50 -36.08 -13.81
CA VAL A 8 -27.75 -35.16 -12.96
C VAL A 8 -27.36 -34.07 -13.93
N ILE A 9 -28.18 -33.02 -14.02
CA ILE A 9 -27.70 -31.74 -14.47
C ILE A 9 -26.51 -31.52 -13.56
N ASP A 10 -25.31 -31.67 -14.13
CA ASP A 10 -24.09 -31.68 -13.37
C ASP A 10 -23.80 -30.23 -13.02
N VAL A 11 -24.60 -29.69 -12.08
CA VAL A 11 -24.48 -28.34 -11.54
C VAL A 11 -23.04 -28.17 -11.02
N SER A 12 -22.38 -29.25 -10.62
CA SER A 12 -20.97 -29.27 -10.25
C SER A 12 -20.01 -28.86 -11.39
N VAL A 13 -20.33 -29.19 -12.65
CA VAL A 13 -19.52 -28.83 -13.83
C VAL A 13 -19.76 -27.37 -14.20
N ILE A 14 -21.02 -26.93 -14.16
CA ILE A 14 -21.39 -25.52 -14.43
C ILE A 14 -20.81 -24.61 -13.35
N LEU A 15 -20.91 -24.98 -12.07
CA LEU A 15 -20.31 -24.22 -10.96
C LEU A 15 -18.79 -24.16 -11.06
N ARG A 16 -18.13 -25.25 -11.44
CA ARG A 16 -16.68 -25.24 -11.70
C ARG A 16 -16.31 -24.31 -12.86
N GLN A 17 -17.09 -24.30 -13.93
CA GLN A 17 -16.86 -23.37 -15.04
C GLN A 17 -17.00 -21.91 -14.59
N VAL A 18 -18.04 -21.59 -13.81
CA VAL A 18 -18.23 -20.25 -13.26
C VAL A 18 -17.09 -19.88 -12.31
N GLN A 19 -16.68 -20.77 -11.42
CA GLN A 19 -15.52 -20.56 -10.53
C GLN A 19 -14.24 -20.27 -11.32
N MET A 20 -13.94 -21.03 -12.36
CA MET A 20 -12.77 -20.76 -13.21
C MET A 20 -12.81 -19.38 -13.86
N VAL A 21 -13.99 -18.95 -14.35
CA VAL A 21 -14.14 -17.60 -14.92
C VAL A 21 -13.97 -16.54 -13.83
N MET A 22 -14.57 -16.74 -12.64
CA MET A 22 -14.40 -15.82 -11.51
C MET A 22 -12.94 -15.71 -11.08
N ASP A 23 -12.23 -16.83 -10.96
CA ASP A 23 -10.82 -16.86 -10.58
C ASP A 23 -9.95 -16.13 -11.60
N GLN A 24 -10.24 -16.29 -12.90
CA GLN A 24 -9.52 -15.59 -13.95
C GLN A 24 -9.80 -14.08 -13.93
N LEU A 25 -11.04 -13.67 -13.67
CA LEU A 25 -11.41 -12.26 -13.49
C LEU A 25 -10.74 -11.65 -12.26
N ILE A 26 -10.75 -12.35 -11.12
CA ILE A 26 -10.05 -11.94 -9.89
C ILE A 26 -8.56 -11.76 -10.18
N GLY A 27 -7.93 -12.71 -10.87
CA GLY A 27 -6.52 -12.63 -11.24
C GLY A 27 -6.20 -11.42 -12.12
N ALA A 28 -7.04 -11.12 -13.12
CA ALA A 28 -6.87 -9.95 -13.98
C ALA A 28 -6.98 -8.64 -13.19
N VAL A 29 -7.99 -8.51 -12.33
CA VAL A 29 -8.17 -7.34 -11.46
C VAL A 29 -7.02 -7.21 -10.46
N GLN A 30 -6.55 -8.32 -9.90
CA GLN A 30 -5.43 -8.34 -8.96
C GLN A 30 -4.13 -7.85 -9.60
N LEU A 31 -3.88 -8.20 -10.86
CA LEU A 31 -2.72 -7.70 -11.61
C LEU A 31 -2.78 -6.18 -11.78
N VAL A 32 -3.94 -5.63 -12.15
CA VAL A 32 -4.14 -4.17 -12.27
C VAL A 32 -3.99 -3.50 -10.90
N PHE A 33 -4.52 -4.10 -9.84
CA PHE A 33 -4.36 -3.61 -8.48
C PHE A 33 -2.89 -3.57 -8.05
N LEU A 34 -2.13 -4.64 -8.28
CA LEU A 34 -0.68 -4.70 -8.02
C LEU A 34 0.08 -3.62 -8.80
N PHE A 35 -0.28 -3.41 -10.07
CA PHE A 35 0.31 -2.37 -10.90
C PHE A 35 0.02 -0.96 -10.34
N ALA A 36 -1.24 -0.68 -10.00
CA ALA A 36 -1.65 0.60 -9.41
C ALA A 36 -0.98 0.84 -8.05
N LEU A 37 -0.87 -0.20 -7.22
CA LEU A 37 -0.16 -0.15 -5.94
C LEU A 37 1.33 0.15 -6.15
N GLY A 38 1.96 -0.51 -7.13
CA GLY A 38 3.35 -0.22 -7.53
C GLY A 38 3.54 1.22 -8.00
N ALA A 39 2.63 1.74 -8.84
CA ALA A 39 2.65 3.14 -9.27
C ALA A 39 2.50 4.10 -8.08
N GLY A 40 1.61 3.80 -7.12
CA GLY A 40 1.46 4.59 -5.89
C GLY A 40 2.73 4.64 -5.05
N VAL A 41 3.43 3.50 -4.91
CA VAL A 41 4.73 3.43 -4.23
C VAL A 41 5.78 4.28 -4.94
N LEU A 42 5.81 4.27 -6.27
CA LEU A 42 6.73 5.11 -7.06
C LEU A 42 6.40 6.61 -6.93
N VAL A 43 5.12 6.98 -6.90
CA VAL A 43 4.70 8.38 -6.67
C VAL A 43 5.09 8.84 -5.28
N LEU A 44 4.88 8.00 -4.25
CA LEU A 44 5.33 8.28 -2.88
C LEU A 44 6.85 8.49 -2.83
N TYR A 45 7.61 7.65 -3.54
CA TYR A 45 9.05 7.77 -3.64
C TYR A 45 9.49 9.09 -4.30
N ALA A 46 8.85 9.48 -5.40
CA ALA A 46 9.13 10.75 -6.07
C ALA A 46 8.82 11.96 -5.17
N ALA A 47 7.71 11.92 -4.42
CA ALA A 47 7.35 12.97 -3.48
C ALA A 47 8.37 13.13 -2.33
N LEU A 48 8.88 12.01 -1.83
CA LEU A 48 9.95 12.00 -0.81
C LEU A 48 11.25 12.62 -1.33
N LEU A 49 11.63 12.31 -2.57
CA LEU A 49 12.80 12.91 -3.20
C LEU A 49 12.64 14.42 -3.40
N ALA A 50 11.44 14.87 -3.77
CA ALA A 50 11.15 16.30 -3.97
C ALA A 50 11.20 17.12 -2.66
N THR A 51 10.81 16.53 -1.53
CA THR A 51 10.79 17.20 -0.22
C THR A 51 12.13 17.12 0.53
N GLN A 52 13.11 16.40 -0.01
CA GLN A 52 14.39 16.19 0.65
C GLN A 52 15.21 17.48 0.77
N ASP A 53 15.20 18.33 -0.26
CA ASP A 53 15.96 19.57 -0.28
C ASP A 53 15.47 20.55 0.81
N GLU A 54 14.14 20.67 0.99
CA GLU A 54 13.52 21.47 2.06
C GLU A 54 13.90 20.94 3.46
N ARG A 55 13.86 19.61 3.65
CA ARG A 55 14.18 18.95 4.93
C ARG A 55 15.65 19.13 5.33
N THR A 56 16.58 19.22 4.36
CA THR A 56 17.99 19.49 4.69
C THR A 56 18.19 20.88 5.26
N HIS A 57 17.42 21.87 4.79
CA HIS A 57 17.47 23.23 5.29
C HIS A 57 16.90 23.34 6.71
N GLU A 58 15.75 22.71 6.98
CA GLU A 58 15.19 22.63 8.33
C GLU A 58 16.13 21.90 9.31
N ALA A 59 16.75 20.80 8.87
CA ALA A 59 17.72 20.08 9.69
C ALA A 59 18.97 20.92 10.00
N ALA A 60 19.40 21.77 9.07
CA ALA A 60 20.50 22.71 9.29
C ALA A 60 20.12 23.79 10.33
N VAL A 61 18.90 24.33 10.26
CA VAL A 61 18.37 25.28 11.26
C VAL A 61 18.26 24.63 12.65
N MET A 62 17.70 23.42 12.74
CA MET A 62 17.64 22.66 13.99
C MET A 62 19.03 22.39 14.59
N ARG A 63 20.01 22.06 13.74
CA ARG A 63 21.40 21.87 14.19
C ARG A 63 22.06 23.17 14.65
N ALA A 64 21.76 24.30 14.00
CA ALA A 64 22.22 25.62 14.44
C ALA A 64 21.66 25.99 15.83
N LEU A 65 20.46 25.49 16.15
CA LEU A 65 19.83 25.60 17.47
C LEU A 65 20.30 24.54 18.49
N GLY A 66 21.24 23.67 18.12
CA GLY A 66 21.85 22.68 19.01
C GLY A 66 21.22 21.28 18.99
N ALA A 67 20.28 20.99 18.07
CA ALA A 67 19.67 19.67 17.96
C ALA A 67 20.67 18.62 17.44
N SER A 68 20.66 17.44 18.07
CA SER A 68 21.48 16.31 17.67
C SER A 68 20.94 15.61 16.41
N ARG A 69 21.83 15.01 15.60
CA ARG A 69 21.46 14.24 14.40
C ARG A 69 20.46 13.10 14.70
N ALA A 70 20.52 12.54 15.91
CA ALA A 70 19.61 11.50 16.37
C ALA A 70 18.18 12.00 16.57
N GLN A 71 18.00 13.23 17.07
CA GLN A 71 16.67 13.83 17.26
C GLN A 71 15.98 14.12 15.92
N VAL A 72 16.73 14.62 14.93
CA VAL A 72 16.18 14.86 13.58
C VAL A 72 15.74 13.55 12.91
N LEU A 73 16.55 12.50 13.00
CA LEU A 73 16.20 11.17 12.48
C LEU A 73 15.01 10.53 13.21
N ALA A 74 14.89 10.74 14.53
CA ALA A 74 13.78 10.22 15.32
C ALA A 74 12.46 10.92 14.95
N ALA A 75 12.46 12.24 14.81
CA ALA A 75 11.30 13.02 14.38
C ALA A 75 10.82 12.59 12.99
N GLN A 76 11.73 12.44 12.04
CA GLN A 76 11.41 12.00 10.67
C GLN A 76 10.76 10.60 10.65
N ARG A 77 11.29 9.66 11.44
CA ARG A 77 10.72 8.31 11.56
C ARG A 77 9.33 8.33 12.19
N ALA A 78 9.13 9.16 13.22
CA ALA A 78 7.84 9.29 13.88
C ALA A 78 6.77 9.83 12.93
N GLU A 79 7.09 10.87 12.16
CA GLU A 79 6.16 11.45 11.17
C GLU A 79 5.76 10.43 10.10
N PHE A 80 6.73 9.72 9.53
CA PHE A 80 6.44 8.67 8.55
C PHE A 80 5.67 7.48 9.13
N ALA A 81 5.95 7.09 10.37
CA ALA A 81 5.17 6.05 11.04
C ALA A 81 3.71 6.48 11.23
N VAL A 82 3.46 7.73 11.63
CA VAL A 82 2.11 8.28 11.78
C VAL A 82 1.39 8.33 10.43
N LEU A 83 2.04 8.84 9.38
CA LEU A 83 1.48 8.86 8.03
C LEU A 83 1.16 7.45 7.51
N GLY A 84 2.02 6.47 7.78
CA GLY A 84 1.84 5.09 7.35
C GLY A 84 0.69 4.39 8.08
N ALA A 85 0.56 4.65 9.38
CA ALA A 85 -0.56 4.17 10.18
C ALA A 85 -1.88 4.77 9.66
N ILE A 86 -1.93 6.09 9.43
CA ILE A 86 -3.14 6.76 8.90
C ILE A 86 -3.50 6.22 7.52
N ALA A 87 -2.52 6.12 6.61
CA ALA A 87 -2.76 5.61 5.26
C ALA A 87 -3.27 4.16 5.28
N GLY A 88 -2.67 3.29 6.08
CA GLY A 88 -3.09 1.89 6.19
C GLY A 88 -4.45 1.72 6.87
N LEU A 89 -4.79 2.57 7.86
CA LEU A 89 -6.13 2.62 8.44
C LEU A 89 -7.17 3.06 7.41
N LEU A 90 -6.90 4.13 6.66
CA LEU A 90 -7.79 4.60 5.60
C LEU A 90 -7.96 3.56 4.50
N GLY A 91 -6.90 2.88 4.10
CA GLY A 91 -6.97 1.76 3.14
C GLY A 91 -7.84 0.61 3.64
N SER A 92 -7.70 0.24 4.92
CA SER A 92 -8.49 -0.84 5.55
C SER A 92 -9.97 -0.48 5.65
N LEU A 93 -10.26 0.77 6.04
CA LEU A 93 -11.60 1.32 6.09
C LEU A 93 -12.24 1.35 4.70
N GLY A 94 -11.51 1.83 3.70
CA GLY A 94 -11.96 1.85 2.30
C GLY A 94 -12.25 0.46 1.77
N ALA A 95 -11.33 -0.49 1.98
CA ALA A 95 -11.51 -1.88 1.58
C ALA A 95 -12.74 -2.52 2.25
N THR A 96 -12.91 -2.30 3.55
CA THR A 96 -14.07 -2.81 4.30
C THR A 96 -15.38 -2.17 3.83
N ALA A 97 -15.41 -0.85 3.62
CA ALA A 97 -16.58 -0.12 3.18
C ALA A 97 -17.02 -0.50 1.75
N ILE A 98 -16.06 -0.63 0.84
CA ILE A 98 -16.29 -1.10 -0.54
C ILE A 98 -16.77 -2.54 -0.51
N GLY A 99 -16.09 -3.42 0.24
CA GLY A 99 -16.48 -4.83 0.40
C GLY A 99 -17.90 -4.98 0.95
N TRP A 100 -18.24 -4.20 1.98
CA TRP A 100 -19.58 -4.20 2.58
C TRP A 100 -20.64 -3.68 1.61
N THR A 101 -20.33 -2.62 0.85
CA THR A 101 -21.24 -2.06 -0.14
C THR A 101 -21.49 -3.03 -1.30
N LEU A 102 -20.43 -3.67 -1.81
CA LEU A 102 -20.54 -4.68 -2.86
C LEU A 102 -21.35 -5.89 -2.39
N ALA A 103 -21.05 -6.41 -1.19
CA ALA A 103 -21.76 -7.57 -0.63
C ALA A 103 -23.26 -7.28 -0.46
N THR A 104 -23.62 -6.13 0.10
CA THR A 104 -25.02 -5.79 0.42
C THR A 104 -25.81 -5.29 -0.79
N ARG A 105 -25.22 -4.44 -1.64
CA ARG A 105 -25.95 -3.75 -2.72
C ARG A 105 -25.85 -4.44 -4.08
N VAL A 106 -24.73 -5.10 -4.37
CA VAL A 106 -24.47 -5.70 -5.69
C VAL A 106 -24.74 -7.21 -5.66
N PHE A 107 -24.19 -7.91 -4.67
CA PHE A 107 -24.20 -9.37 -4.64
C PHE A 107 -25.32 -9.98 -3.76
N GLN A 108 -25.94 -9.18 -2.87
CA GLN A 108 -26.93 -9.65 -1.89
C GLN A 108 -26.45 -10.87 -1.06
N LEU A 109 -25.17 -10.88 -0.71
CA LEU A 109 -24.54 -11.94 0.08
C LEU A 109 -24.36 -11.50 1.53
N ASP A 110 -24.35 -12.47 2.45
CA ASP A 110 -23.97 -12.23 3.85
C ASP A 110 -22.51 -11.77 3.91
N PHE A 111 -22.29 -10.58 4.50
CA PHE A 111 -20.95 -10.02 4.63
C PHE A 111 -20.13 -10.80 5.66
N ILE A 112 -19.10 -11.51 5.19
CA ILE A 112 -18.18 -12.24 6.04
C ILE A 112 -17.12 -11.27 6.57
N TRP A 113 -17.22 -10.91 7.85
CA TRP A 113 -16.26 -10.01 8.49
C TRP A 113 -14.90 -10.70 8.65
N ASN A 114 -13.89 -10.20 7.95
CA ASN A 114 -12.51 -10.66 8.10
C ASN A 114 -11.70 -9.65 8.93
N GLY A 115 -11.55 -9.94 10.23
CA GLY A 115 -10.79 -9.11 11.16
C GLY A 115 -9.30 -8.98 10.81
N TRP A 116 -8.76 -9.89 9.99
CA TRP A 116 -7.37 -9.85 9.55
C TRP A 116 -7.05 -8.59 8.73
N ILE A 117 -8.03 -8.06 7.99
CA ILE A 117 -7.85 -6.87 7.14
C ILE A 117 -7.46 -5.64 7.97
N TRP A 118 -7.99 -5.54 9.19
CA TRP A 118 -7.72 -4.42 10.10
C TRP A 118 -6.33 -4.46 10.73
N LEU A 119 -5.68 -5.63 10.76
CA LEU A 119 -4.28 -5.76 11.18
C LEU A 119 -3.34 -5.69 9.97
N ALA A 120 -3.69 -6.37 8.89
CA ALA A 120 -2.88 -6.44 7.68
C ALA A 120 -2.76 -5.10 6.96
N GLY A 121 -3.85 -4.32 6.84
CA GLY A 121 -3.82 -3.05 6.12
C GLY A 121 -2.93 -1.98 6.76
N PRO A 122 -3.03 -1.72 8.08
CA PRO A 122 -2.10 -0.80 8.76
C PRO A 122 -0.67 -1.31 8.76
N ALA A 123 -0.45 -2.61 8.96
CA ALA A 123 0.89 -3.21 8.91
C ALA A 123 1.54 -3.07 7.53
N LEU A 124 0.78 -3.29 6.45
CA LEU A 124 1.26 -3.20 5.08
C LEU A 124 1.46 -1.74 4.65
N GLY A 125 0.61 -0.82 5.10
CA GLY A 125 0.80 0.63 4.95
C GLY A 125 2.08 1.12 5.61
N LEU A 126 2.31 0.73 6.87
CA LEU A 126 3.56 1.01 7.60
C LEU A 126 4.78 0.41 6.88
N ALA A 127 4.70 -0.84 6.44
CA ALA A 127 5.78 -1.50 5.71
C ALA A 127 6.12 -0.76 4.41
N CYS A 128 5.12 -0.36 3.63
CA CYS A 128 5.31 0.42 2.40
C CYS A 128 6.04 1.74 2.67
N ILE A 129 5.64 2.50 3.70
CA ILE A 129 6.30 3.77 4.02
C ILE A 129 7.73 3.54 4.54
N VAL A 130 7.95 2.54 5.39
CA VAL A 130 9.29 2.21 5.90
C VAL A 130 10.23 1.80 4.76
N LEU A 131 9.76 0.99 3.82
CA LEU A 131 10.51 0.60 2.62
C LEU A 131 10.83 1.82 1.74
N ASN A 132 9.85 2.69 1.53
CA ASN A 132 10.02 3.91 0.73
C ASN A 132 11.01 4.88 1.38
N ALA A 133 10.91 5.09 2.69
CA ALA A 133 11.82 5.92 3.46
C ALA A 133 13.24 5.35 3.50
N TRP A 134 13.39 4.01 3.56
CA TRP A 134 14.70 3.36 3.52
C TRP A 134 15.35 3.45 2.13
N ALA A 135 14.56 3.30 1.06
CA ALA A 135 15.02 3.50 -0.31
C ALA A 135 15.39 4.98 -0.58
N GLY A 136 14.59 5.92 -0.08
CA GLY A 136 14.85 7.36 -0.15
C GLY A 136 16.11 7.76 0.63
N ALA A 137 16.32 7.22 1.83
CA ALA A 137 17.53 7.44 2.61
C ALA A 137 18.80 6.89 1.94
N ARG A 138 18.70 5.74 1.24
CA ARG A 138 19.79 5.22 0.41
C ARG A 138 20.07 6.10 -0.80
N ALA A 139 19.03 6.59 -1.47
CA ALA A 139 19.18 7.49 -2.63
C ALA A 139 19.76 8.86 -2.24
N ALA A 140 19.43 9.34 -1.03
CA ALA A 140 20.02 10.55 -0.46
C ALA A 140 21.52 10.41 -0.16
N LEU A 141 21.95 9.21 0.26
CA LEU A 141 23.35 8.89 0.51
C LEU A 141 24.16 8.63 -0.76
N SER A 142 23.50 8.31 -1.89
CA SER A 142 24.17 8.09 -3.18
C SER A 142 24.23 9.33 -4.08
N ARG A 143 23.64 10.46 -3.68
CA ARG A 143 23.94 11.77 -4.28
C ARG A 143 25.18 12.35 -3.59
N PRO A 144 26.36 12.36 -4.24
CA PRO A 144 27.54 12.97 -3.66
C PRO A 144 27.27 14.48 -3.45
N PRO A 145 27.57 15.04 -2.28
CA PRO A 145 27.29 16.44 -1.90
C PRO A 145 28.02 17.48 -2.78
N MET A 146 28.84 17.04 -3.73
CA MET A 146 29.55 17.87 -4.70
C MET A 146 28.65 18.37 -5.85
N ALA A 147 27.50 17.75 -6.12
CA ALA A 147 26.59 18.22 -7.17
C ALA A 147 25.78 19.45 -6.73
N ALA A 148 25.38 19.53 -5.46
CA ALA A 148 24.63 20.65 -4.91
C ALA A 148 25.45 21.95 -4.80
N LEU A 149 26.79 21.87 -4.77
CA LEU A 149 27.65 23.06 -4.72
C LEU A 149 27.96 23.66 -6.10
N ARG A 150 27.72 22.94 -7.20
CA ARG A 150 28.05 23.41 -8.57
C ARG A 150 26.93 24.19 -9.24
N GLU A 151 25.77 24.30 -8.59
CA GLU A 151 24.63 25.08 -9.08
C GLU A 151 24.56 26.47 -8.42
N VAL A 152 25.37 26.71 -7.38
CA VAL A 152 25.48 27.99 -6.66
C VAL A 152 26.73 28.78 -7.08
N ILE A 153 27.65 28.19 -7.87
CA ILE A 153 28.81 28.86 -8.49
C ILE A 153 28.53 28.99 -9.98
#